data_AF-A0A838SN63-F1
#
_entry.id   AF-A0A838SN63-F1
#
_cell.length_a   1.000
_cell.length_b   1.000
_cell.length_c   1.000
_cell.angle_alpha   90.00
_cell.angle_beta   90.00
_cell.angle_gamma   90.00
#
_symmetry.space_group_name_H-M   'P 1'
#
loop_
_entity.id
_entity.type
_entity.pdbx_description
1 polymer ?
#
loop_
_entity_poly.entity_id
_entity_poly.type
_entity_poly.pdbx_seq_one_letter_code
_entity_poly.pdbx_strand_id
1 'polypeptide(L)'
;DAADALLIGVDLVKSPQVLLPAYDDASGLTAAFNKNVLRVVNRELDADFAEESFAHVAVWDEAAAWVEMRLRSVREQSVKVGALRLVVDFAEGEEMRTEISAKFTRERVSTELAAAGLGLREWWTDAGQRFALCLSSPS
;
A
#
# COMPACT_ATOMS: atom_id res chain seq x y z
N ASP A 1 11.52 -14.68 34.65
CA ASP A 1 10.65 -14.82 33.46
C ASP A 1 11.07 -13.83 32.40
N ALA A 2 11.35 -14.31 31.19
CA ALA A 2 11.60 -13.41 30.06
C ALA A 2 10.23 -12.97 29.53
N ALA A 3 9.98 -11.66 29.52
CA ALA A 3 8.76 -11.11 28.93
C ALA A 3 8.79 -11.26 27.40
N ASP A 4 7.63 -11.51 26.79
CA ASP A 4 7.47 -11.52 25.34
C ASP A 4 7.87 -10.17 24.72
N ALA A 5 8.35 -10.20 23.48
CA ALA A 5 8.77 -9.02 22.74
C ALA A 5 8.22 -9.03 21.30
N LEU A 6 7.94 -7.84 20.76
CA LEU A 6 7.55 -7.61 19.37
C LEU A 6 8.70 -6.92 18.63
N LEU A 7 9.20 -7.56 17.58
CA LEU A 7 10.08 -6.95 16.60
C LEU A 7 9.28 -6.61 15.34
N ILE A 8 9.15 -5.32 15.00
CA ILE A 8 8.41 -4.86 13.82
C ILE A 8 9.31 -4.00 12.92
N GLY A 9 9.20 -4.23 11.61
CA GLY A 9 9.82 -3.40 10.59
C GLY A 9 8.87 -2.32 10.11
N VAL A 10 9.34 -1.08 10.03
CA VAL A 10 8.56 0.07 9.56
C VAL A 10 9.34 0.84 8.51
N ASP A 11 8.69 1.11 7.38
CA ASP A 11 9.26 1.96 6.35
C ASP A 11 9.10 3.44 6.74
N LEU A 12 10.20 4.20 6.68
CA LEU A 12 10.23 5.56 7.24
C LEU A 12 9.76 6.61 6.22
N VAL A 13 9.22 7.72 6.74
CA VAL A 13 8.97 8.90 5.89
C VAL A 13 10.29 9.36 5.28
N LYS A 14 10.30 9.54 3.96
CA LYS A 14 11.44 10.01 3.18
C LYS A 14 10.92 10.78 1.97
N SER A 15 11.82 11.38 1.18
CA SER A 15 11.40 12.25 0.10
C SER A 15 10.59 11.49 -0.97
N PRO A 16 9.57 12.12 -1.58
CA PRO A 16 8.76 11.48 -2.62
C PRO A 16 9.57 10.98 -3.82
N GLN A 17 10.71 11.62 -4.13
CA GLN A 17 11.61 11.20 -5.20
C GLN A 17 12.28 9.85 -4.93
N VAL A 18 12.35 9.42 -3.67
CA VAL A 18 12.81 8.08 -3.28
C VAL A 18 11.65 7.11 -3.13
N LEU A 19 10.51 7.58 -2.61
CA LEU A 19 9.33 6.74 -2.42
C LEU A 19 8.70 6.29 -3.73
N LEU A 20 8.31 7.23 -4.59
CA LEU A 20 7.48 6.94 -5.77
C LEU A 20 8.13 5.94 -6.74
N PRO A 21 9.44 6.00 -7.04
CA PRO A 21 10.06 5.02 -7.94
C PRO A 21 10.03 3.58 -7.42
N ALA A 22 9.84 3.37 -6.11
CA ALA A 22 9.67 2.03 -5.53
C ALA A 22 8.26 1.46 -5.78
N TYR A 23 7.30 2.31 -6.16
CA TYR A 23 5.91 1.94 -6.45
C TYR A 23 5.54 2.11 -7.93
N ASP A 24 6.37 2.81 -8.71
CA ASP A 24 6.20 3.01 -10.15
C ASP A 24 7.55 2.77 -10.85
N ASP A 25 7.98 1.51 -10.83
CA ASP A 25 9.27 1.12 -11.40
C ASP A 25 9.25 1.13 -12.93
N ALA A 26 10.38 1.51 -13.53
CA ALA A 26 10.52 1.60 -14.99
C ALA A 26 10.40 0.26 -15.72
N SER A 27 10.51 -0.88 -15.02
CA SER A 27 10.30 -2.21 -15.62
C SER A 27 8.83 -2.62 -15.70
N GLY A 28 7.92 -1.84 -15.10
CA GLY A 28 6.48 -2.09 -15.11
C GLY A 28 6.04 -3.27 -14.23
N LEU A 29 6.91 -3.77 -13.35
CA LEU A 29 6.61 -4.92 -12.50
C LEU A 29 5.56 -4.58 -11.44
N THR A 30 5.64 -3.39 -10.84
CA THR A 30 4.66 -2.92 -9.85
C THR A 30 3.31 -2.65 -10.49
N ALA A 31 3.30 -2.15 -11.72
CA ALA A 31 2.07 -2.00 -12.49
C ALA A 31 1.41 -3.35 -12.77
N ALA A 32 2.18 -4.37 -13.17
CA ALA A 32 1.69 -5.72 -13.39
C ALA A 32 1.19 -6.36 -12.08
N PHE A 33 1.89 -6.16 -10.97
CA PHE A 33 1.47 -6.60 -9.64
C PHE A 33 0.13 -5.95 -9.24
N ASN A 34 0.00 -4.64 -9.41
CA ASN A 34 -1.24 -3.92 -9.08
C ASN A 34 -2.44 -4.46 -9.89
N LYS A 35 -2.27 -4.58 -11.21
CA LYS A 35 -3.33 -5.07 -12.12
C LYS A 35 -3.71 -6.53 -11.87
N ASN A 36 -2.84 -7.33 -11.23
CA ASN A 36 -3.14 -8.72 -10.93
C ASN A 36 -4.39 -8.88 -10.05
N VAL A 37 -4.76 -7.88 -9.24
CA VAL A 37 -6.02 -7.93 -8.48
C VAL A 37 -7.24 -8.07 -9.41
N LEU A 38 -7.22 -7.44 -10.59
CA LEU A 38 -8.27 -7.57 -11.60
C LEU A 38 -8.35 -9.00 -12.14
N ARG A 39 -7.20 -9.63 -12.41
CA ARG A 39 -7.13 -11.04 -12.82
C ARG A 39 -7.69 -11.98 -11.78
N VAL A 40 -7.40 -11.72 -10.50
CA VAL A 40 -7.93 -12.51 -9.39
C VAL A 40 -9.44 -12.36 -9.34
N VAL A 41 -9.98 -11.15 -9.41
CA VAL A 41 -11.43 -10.93 -9.41
C VAL A 41 -12.10 -11.59 -10.62
N ASN A 42 -11.52 -11.47 -11.82
CA ASN A 42 -12.01 -12.16 -13.03
C ASN A 42 -12.11 -13.68 -12.81
N ARG A 43 -11.05 -14.29 -12.27
CA ARG A 43 -10.99 -15.74 -12.06
C ARG A 43 -11.91 -16.23 -10.94
N GLU A 44 -11.92 -15.53 -9.80
CA GLU A 44 -12.61 -16.01 -8.58
C GLU A 44 -14.09 -15.63 -8.56
N LEU A 45 -14.48 -14.52 -9.21
CA LEU A 45 -15.83 -13.96 -9.15
C LEU A 45 -16.53 -13.86 -10.52
N ASP A 46 -16.00 -14.53 -11.54
CA ASP A 46 -16.54 -14.51 -12.92
C ASP A 46 -16.72 -13.08 -13.44
N ALA A 47 -15.66 -12.28 -13.33
CA ALA A 47 -15.65 -10.90 -13.78
C ALA A 47 -14.94 -10.72 -15.13
N ASP A 48 -15.21 -9.59 -15.80
CA ASP A 48 -14.71 -9.29 -17.15
C ASP A 48 -13.84 -8.02 -17.22
N PHE A 49 -13.05 -7.72 -16.17
CA PHE A 49 -12.08 -6.62 -16.20
C PHE A 49 -11.09 -6.78 -17.36
N ALA A 50 -10.98 -5.74 -18.20
CA ALA A 50 -9.96 -5.60 -19.23
C ALA A 50 -8.74 -4.83 -18.68
N GLU A 51 -7.68 -5.54 -18.27
CA GLU A 51 -6.51 -4.95 -17.59
C GLU A 51 -5.80 -3.82 -18.36
N GLU A 52 -5.81 -3.89 -19.68
CA GLU A 52 -5.27 -2.87 -20.58
C GLU A 52 -6.07 -1.57 -20.52
N SER A 53 -7.33 -1.63 -20.06
CA SER A 53 -8.20 -0.48 -19.88
C SER A 53 -7.99 0.23 -18.53
N PHE A 54 -7.02 -0.20 -17.73
CA PHE A 54 -6.62 0.45 -16.48
C PHE A 54 -5.15 0.84 -16.50
N ALA A 55 -4.81 2.08 -16.15
CA ALA A 55 -3.44 2.52 -15.93
C ALA A 55 -3.07 2.37 -14.45
N HIS A 56 -1.83 1.95 -14.17
CA HIS A 56 -1.29 1.99 -12.82
C HIS A 56 -0.97 3.45 -12.45
N VAL A 57 -1.30 3.85 -11.22
CA VAL A 57 -0.96 5.17 -10.67
C VAL A 57 -0.43 4.99 -9.25
N ALA A 58 0.74 5.55 -8.96
CA ALA A 58 1.31 5.68 -7.62
C ALA A 58 1.23 7.13 -7.16
N VAL A 59 0.68 7.38 -5.98
CA VAL A 59 0.50 8.73 -5.42
C VAL A 59 1.08 8.80 -4.02
N TRP A 60 1.85 9.84 -3.72
CA TRP A 60 2.25 10.17 -2.35
C TRP A 60 1.23 11.12 -1.74
N ASP A 61 0.58 10.70 -0.66
CA ASP A 61 -0.24 11.56 0.18
C ASP A 61 0.60 12.05 1.37
N GLU A 62 1.03 13.31 1.29
CA GLU A 62 1.87 13.93 2.31
C GLU A 62 1.14 14.12 3.64
N ALA A 63 -0.17 14.40 3.61
CA ALA A 63 -0.96 14.63 4.80
C ALA A 63 -1.20 13.34 5.58
N ALA A 64 -1.46 12.24 4.89
CA ALA A 64 -1.63 10.91 5.49
C ALA A 64 -0.30 10.17 5.74
N ALA A 65 0.79 10.64 5.11
CA ALA A 65 2.10 10.01 5.08
C ALA A 65 2.07 8.58 4.53
N TRP A 66 1.44 8.36 3.39
CA TRP A 66 1.44 7.06 2.72
C TRP A 66 1.56 7.16 1.20
N VAL A 67 2.03 6.08 0.59
CA VAL A 67 1.89 5.88 -0.86
C VAL A 67 0.57 5.14 -1.11
N GLU A 68 -0.20 5.60 -2.08
CA GLU A 68 -1.36 4.88 -2.60
C GLU A 68 -1.02 4.25 -3.95
N MET A 69 -1.44 3.01 -4.14
CA MET A 69 -1.52 2.41 -5.46
C MET A 69 -2.97 2.45 -5.92
N ARG A 70 -3.17 2.87 -7.16
CA ARG A 70 -4.49 3.01 -7.78
C ARG A 70 -4.48 2.43 -9.19
N LEU A 71 -5.66 2.06 -9.65
CA LEU A 71 -5.95 1.71 -11.04
C LEU A 71 -6.89 2.76 -11.62
N ARG A 72 -6.42 3.48 -12.62
CA ARG A 72 -7.18 4.53 -13.31
C ARG A 72 -7.79 3.97 -14.58
N SER A 73 -9.10 4.06 -14.75
CA SER A 73 -9.76 3.72 -16.01
C SER A 73 -9.30 4.68 -17.13
N VAL A 74 -8.85 4.15 -18.27
CA VAL A 74 -8.38 4.99 -19.40
C VAL A 74 -9.48 5.29 -20.43
N ARG A 75 -10.70 4.78 -20.18
CA ARG A 75 -11.89 4.99 -21.00
C ARG A 75 -13.14 4.75 -20.15
N GLU A 76 -14.29 5.20 -20.61
CA GLU A 76 -15.55 4.74 -20.04
C GLU A 76 -15.73 3.23 -20.30
N GLN A 77 -16.09 2.48 -19.25
CA GLN A 77 -16.31 1.03 -19.34
C GLN A 77 -17.20 0.52 -18.21
N SER A 78 -17.97 -0.53 -18.51
CA SER A 78 -18.71 -1.30 -17.51
C SER A 78 -18.05 -2.65 -17.32
N VAL A 79 -17.91 -3.08 -16.06
CA VAL A 79 -17.40 -4.39 -15.67
C VAL A 79 -18.52 -5.17 -15.01
N LYS A 80 -18.75 -6.38 -15.49
CA LYS A 80 -19.67 -7.35 -14.90
C LYS A 80 -18.90 -8.22 -13.92
N VAL A 81 -19.49 -8.45 -12.76
CA VAL A 81 -19.01 -9.43 -11.77
C VAL A 81 -20.10 -10.49 -11.64
N GLY A 82 -20.00 -11.54 -12.45
CA GLY A 82 -21.03 -12.55 -12.67
C GLY A 82 -21.48 -13.24 -11.39
N ALA A 83 -20.53 -13.65 -10.55
CA ALA A 83 -20.81 -14.32 -9.27
C ALA A 83 -21.65 -13.46 -8.32
N LEU A 84 -21.60 -12.13 -8.47
CA LEU A 84 -22.33 -11.17 -7.64
C LEU A 84 -23.57 -10.58 -8.34
N ARG A 85 -23.79 -10.88 -9.63
CA ARG A 85 -24.80 -10.21 -10.49
C ARG A 85 -24.69 -8.69 -10.43
N LEU A 86 -23.46 -8.21 -10.34
CA LEU A 86 -23.14 -6.79 -10.20
C LEU A 86 -22.60 -6.26 -11.53
N VAL A 87 -23.00 -5.04 -11.89
CA VAL A 87 -22.36 -4.25 -12.94
C VAL A 87 -21.81 -3.01 -12.28
N VAL A 88 -20.52 -2.73 -12.52
CA VAL A 88 -19.83 -1.55 -12.03
C VAL A 88 -19.40 -0.73 -13.23
N ASP A 89 -19.79 0.54 -13.25
CA ASP A 89 -19.39 1.48 -14.28
C ASP A 89 -18.17 2.27 -13.81
N PHE A 90 -17.23 2.50 -14.72
CA PHE A 90 -16.08 3.36 -14.53
C PHE A 90 -16.11 4.46 -15.59
N ALA A 91 -16.07 5.72 -15.15
CA ALA A 91 -15.84 6.84 -16.06
C ALA A 91 -14.38 6.85 -16.56
N GLU A 92 -14.12 7.50 -17.70
CA GLU A 92 -12.74 7.79 -18.10
C GLU A 92 -12.05 8.66 -17.04
N GLY A 93 -10.86 8.24 -16.62
CA GLY A 93 -10.07 8.91 -15.58
C GLY A 93 -10.48 8.56 -14.14
N GLU A 94 -11.53 7.77 -13.93
CA GLU A 94 -11.93 7.30 -12.60
C GLU A 94 -10.85 6.40 -11.99
N GLU A 95 -10.54 6.61 -10.70
CA GLU A 95 -9.50 5.88 -9.99
C GLU A 95 -10.06 4.99 -8.89
N MET A 96 -9.64 3.73 -8.90
CA MET A 96 -9.89 2.78 -7.83
C MET A 96 -8.60 2.57 -7.03
N ARG A 97 -8.64 2.87 -5.73
CA ARG A 97 -7.51 2.61 -4.83
C ARG A 97 -7.42 1.12 -4.50
N THR A 98 -6.25 0.54 -4.71
CA THR A 98 -5.98 -0.88 -4.47
C THR A 98 -5.14 -1.13 -3.23
N GLU A 99 -4.27 -0.19 -2.87
CA GLU A 99 -3.38 -0.33 -1.70
C GLU A 99 -3.05 1.03 -1.06
N ILE A 100 -2.76 0.99 0.24
CA ILE A 100 -2.04 2.04 0.96
C ILE A 100 -0.77 1.43 1.57
N SER A 101 0.33 2.17 1.51
CA SER A 101 1.58 1.81 2.18
C SER A 101 2.05 2.97 3.04
N ALA A 102 1.69 2.90 4.33
CA ALA A 102 2.03 3.92 5.32
C ALA A 102 3.53 4.03 5.55
N LYS A 103 3.98 5.26 5.77
CA LYS A 103 5.34 5.61 6.16
C LYS A 103 5.32 6.22 7.54
N PHE A 104 6.36 5.92 8.31
CA PHE A 104 6.36 6.18 9.74
C PHE A 104 7.48 7.12 10.15
N THR A 105 7.21 7.92 11.19
CA THR A 105 8.24 8.58 11.97
C THR A 105 8.43 7.82 13.28
N ARG A 106 9.57 8.01 13.93
CA ARG A 106 9.84 7.36 15.22
C ARG A 106 8.81 7.77 16.29
N GLU A 107 8.39 9.03 16.26
CA GLU A 107 7.40 9.61 17.18
C GLU A 107 6.04 8.95 16.99
N ARG A 108 5.61 8.77 15.73
CA ARG A 108 4.36 8.07 15.40
C ARG A 108 4.38 6.64 15.89
N VAL A 109 5.45 5.89 15.60
CA VAL A 109 5.60 4.49 16.05
C VAL A 109 5.59 4.40 17.57
N SER A 110 6.31 5.29 18.26
CA SER A 110 6.35 5.30 19.74
C SER A 110 4.96 5.56 20.32
N THR A 111 4.19 6.46 19.70
CA THR A 111 2.81 6.77 20.11
C THR A 111 1.86 5.59 19.88
N GLU A 112 1.93 4.96 18.70
CA GLU A 112 1.10 3.81 18.36
C GLU A 112 1.41 2.59 19.24
N LEU A 113 2.69 2.32 19.51
CA LEU A 113 3.11 1.27 20.45
C LEU A 113 2.59 1.55 21.87
N ALA A 114 2.75 2.77 22.37
CA ALA A 114 2.27 3.15 23.70
C ALA A 114 0.75 3.01 23.82
N ALA A 115 -0.01 3.41 22.79
CA ALA A 115 -1.45 3.22 22.74
C ALA A 115 -1.86 1.73 22.76
N ALA A 116 -1.01 0.85 22.25
CA ALA A 116 -1.17 -0.61 22.30
C ALA A 116 -0.61 -1.25 23.60
N GLY A 117 -0.13 -0.46 24.57
CA GLY A 117 0.44 -0.97 25.83
C GLY A 117 1.88 -1.46 25.72
N LEU A 118 2.59 -1.13 24.64
CA LEU A 118 3.96 -1.54 24.37
C LEU A 118 4.93 -0.35 24.51
N GLY A 119 6.05 -0.57 25.19
CA GLY A 119 7.16 0.37 25.27
C GLY A 119 8.20 0.08 24.20
N LEU A 120 8.60 1.08 23.43
CA LEU A 120 9.74 0.97 22.51
C LEU A 120 11.04 0.80 23.31
N ARG A 121 11.76 -0.30 23.09
CA ARG A 121 13.00 -0.66 23.81
C ARG A 121 14.23 -0.37 22.98
N GLU A 122 14.22 -0.81 21.72
CA GLU A 122 15.33 -0.57 20.79
C GLU A 122 14.83 -0.12 19.42
N TRP A 123 15.68 0.63 18.73
CA TRP A 123 15.41 1.23 17.43
C TRP A 123 16.68 1.18 16.59
N TRP A 124 16.65 0.42 15.51
CA TRP A 124 17.75 0.33 14.56
C TRP A 124 17.30 0.80 13.19
N THR A 125 18.15 1.55 12.50
CA THR A 125 17.90 1.99 11.12
C THR A 125 19.06 1.63 10.22
N ASP A 126 18.81 1.56 8.92
CA ASP A 126 19.89 1.57 7.93
C ASP A 126 20.64 2.92 7.94
N ALA A 127 21.82 2.96 7.33
CA ALA A 127 22.65 4.17 7.25
C ALA A 127 21.94 5.36 6.59
N GLY A 128 20.97 5.10 5.73
CA GLY A 128 20.16 6.13 5.07
C GLY A 128 18.91 6.56 5.85
N GLN A 129 18.67 6.00 7.05
CA GLN A 129 17.47 6.25 7.85
C GLN A 129 16.17 6.08 7.04
N ARG A 130 16.10 5.04 6.21
CA ARG A 130 14.99 4.76 5.29
C ARG A 130 14.03 3.72 5.83
N PHE A 131 14.52 2.79 6.64
CA PHE A 131 13.74 1.73 7.26
C PHE A 131 14.20 1.56 8.71
N ALA A 132 13.27 1.20 9.60
CA ALA A 132 13.59 0.90 10.99
C ALA A 132 13.10 -0.47 11.42
N LEU A 133 13.87 -1.10 12.30
CA LEU A 133 13.44 -2.22 13.13
C LEU A 133 13.22 -1.71 14.55
N CYS A 134 12.06 -2.01 15.10
CA CYS A 134 11.62 -1.56 16.42
C CYS A 134 11.44 -2.79 17.30
N LEU A 135 12.20 -2.88 18.40
CA LEU A 135 11.94 -3.86 19.44
C LEU A 135 11.08 -3.23 20.53
N SER A 136 9.98 -3.87 20.89
CA SER A 136 9.08 -3.42 21.94
C SER A 136 8.68 -4.57 22.86
N SER A 137 8.28 -4.23 24.09
CA SER A 137 7.74 -5.18 25.06
C SER A 137 6.65 -4.50 25.88
N PRO A 138 5.77 -5.27 26.58
CA PRO A 138 4.77 -4.69 27.46
C PRO A 138 5.37 -3.64 28.41
N SER A 139 4.63 -2.53 28.58
CA SER A 139 5.07 -1.37 29.38
C SER A 139 5.10 -1.68 30.87
#